data_AF-A0A4X2M8R9-F1
#
_entry.id   AF-A0A4X2M8R9-F1
#
_cell.length_a   1.000
_cell.length_b   1.000
_cell.length_c   1.000
_cell.angle_alpha   90.00
_cell.angle_beta   90.00
_cell.angle_gamma   90.00
#
_symmetry.space_group_name_H-M   'P 1'
#
loop_
_entity.id
_entity.type
_entity.pdbx_description
1 polymer ?
#
loop_
_entity_poly.entity_id
_entity_poly.type
_entity_poly.pdbx_seq_one_letter_code
_entity_poly.pdbx_strand_id
1 'polypeptide(L)'
;MKEKEISRVSEPLEEVDDKIFYSLAMKNGVQYRKGDGVFLLPEAFDFLILFSFKAPTVTKKLKEAVNEDQYPEYYRKKSDYIKGSNQNAPEPYRIGQIKEIFCHKQSKRTDIKLRINKFYRPENIHECRMNKFWEDINLLYWSDEEVVVNFKDVQGRCVVKYLETMTEPTEKYSLGDPEHFYFQEAYTAKSKSFEEVPSYARGDKDKGKGKGKGKSKGKSVAVEPSEQETTEIKLPKLRTMDVFSGCGGLSEGFHQAGVFETLWAIEMWEPAAQAFCLNNPGTTVFTEDCNVLLKMVMSGEKTNSLGQKLPQKGDVEMLCGGPPCQGFSGMNRFNSRTYSKFKNSLVVSFLSYCDYYRPRFFLLENVRNFVSFRRSMVLKLTLRCLIRMGYQCTFGVLQAGQYGIAQTRRRAIILAAAPGEKLPKFPEPLHVFTTRACQLAAVVDGKRFVSNIKRLNAAPFRTMTVFDTMSDLPNIKNGASEEEIPYKGEPKCWFQRQLRGSKDQHILRDHVCKVMLLWESFHVVSQPGLVVILQLHPQCTSKMTGLQGHLVAQSIIL
;
A
#
# COMPACT_ATOMS: atom_id res chain seq x y z
N MET A 1 -1.45 -28.51 12.54
CA MET A 1 -1.13 -27.33 11.68
C MET A 1 -0.21 -27.63 10.49
N LYS A 2 0.57 -28.73 10.46
CA LYS A 2 1.53 -29.04 9.36
C LYS A 2 0.91 -29.54 8.04
N GLU A 3 -0.37 -29.93 8.00
CA GLU A 3 -0.99 -30.45 6.76
C GLU A 3 -1.31 -29.38 5.70
N LYS A 4 -1.37 -28.08 6.07
CA LYS A 4 -1.75 -27.00 5.14
C LYS A 4 -0.66 -26.55 4.17
N GLU A 5 0.61 -26.92 4.40
CA GLU A 5 1.74 -26.46 3.56
C GLU A 5 2.12 -27.45 2.44
N ILE A 6 1.45 -28.59 2.32
CA ILE A 6 1.78 -29.59 1.31
C ILE A 6 1.04 -29.27 0.01
N SER A 7 1.79 -29.02 -1.06
CA SER A 7 1.25 -28.94 -2.41
C SER A 7 0.67 -30.28 -2.85
N ARG A 8 -0.57 -30.29 -3.34
CA ARG A 8 -1.26 -31.52 -3.78
C ARG A 8 -1.99 -31.28 -5.09
N VAL A 9 -2.13 -32.34 -5.87
CA VAL A 9 -2.97 -32.37 -7.08
C VAL A 9 -4.15 -33.30 -6.86
N SER A 10 -5.27 -32.97 -7.50
CA SER A 10 -6.53 -33.72 -7.46
C SER A 10 -7.22 -33.62 -8.81
N GLU A 11 -8.23 -34.47 -9.05
CA GLU A 11 -9.00 -34.49 -10.29
C GLU A 11 -8.10 -34.75 -11.54
N PRO A 12 -7.55 -35.97 -11.72
CA PRO A 12 -6.77 -36.31 -12.91
C PRO A 12 -7.66 -36.25 -14.16
N LEU A 13 -7.12 -35.70 -15.25
CA LEU A 13 -7.84 -35.53 -16.52
C LEU A 13 -7.43 -36.59 -17.54
N GLU A 14 -6.23 -36.45 -18.08
CA GLU A 14 -5.70 -37.29 -19.14
C GLU A 14 -4.24 -37.64 -18.87
N GLU A 15 -3.82 -38.79 -19.40
CA GLU A 15 -2.44 -39.26 -19.36
C GLU A 15 -1.93 -39.29 -20.80
N VAL A 16 -0.98 -38.41 -21.11
CA VAL A 16 -0.39 -38.29 -22.45
C VAL A 16 1.12 -38.37 -22.30
N ASP A 17 1.74 -39.28 -23.06
CA ASP A 17 3.16 -39.59 -22.99
C ASP A 17 3.62 -39.94 -21.56
N ASP A 18 4.61 -39.23 -21.02
CA ASP A 18 5.17 -39.36 -19.66
C ASP A 18 4.57 -38.35 -18.66
N LYS A 19 3.41 -37.77 -18.98
CA LYS A 19 2.75 -36.73 -18.15
C LYS A 19 1.33 -37.14 -17.77
N ILE A 20 0.97 -36.81 -16.53
CA ILE A 20 -0.40 -36.91 -16.03
C ILE A 20 -0.91 -35.49 -15.80
N PHE A 21 -2.03 -35.15 -16.43
CA PHE A 21 -2.68 -33.85 -16.31
C PHE A 21 -3.75 -33.85 -15.22
N TYR A 22 -3.95 -32.70 -14.58
CA TYR A 22 -4.90 -32.50 -13.48
C TYR A 22 -5.73 -31.24 -13.73
N SER A 23 -6.98 -31.20 -13.29
CA SER A 23 -7.80 -29.98 -13.32
C SER A 23 -7.60 -29.09 -12.10
N LEU A 24 -7.08 -29.64 -11.00
CA LEU A 24 -6.97 -28.93 -9.72
C LEU A 24 -5.63 -29.17 -9.02
N ALA A 25 -4.96 -28.09 -8.64
CA ALA A 25 -3.83 -28.10 -7.70
C ALA A 25 -4.16 -27.26 -6.46
N MET A 26 -3.60 -27.61 -5.31
CA MET A 26 -3.82 -26.91 -4.05
C MET A 26 -2.49 -26.61 -3.36
N LYS A 27 -2.32 -25.38 -2.89
CA LYS A 27 -1.14 -24.91 -2.13
C LYS A 27 -1.57 -23.92 -1.07
N ASN A 28 -1.10 -24.09 0.17
CA ASN A 28 -1.39 -23.19 1.29
C ASN A 28 -2.90 -22.98 1.56
N GLY A 29 -3.73 -23.96 1.22
CA GLY A 29 -5.19 -23.87 1.30
C GLY A 29 -5.86 -23.08 0.17
N VAL A 30 -5.12 -22.67 -0.86
CA VAL A 30 -5.63 -22.02 -2.07
C VAL A 30 -5.74 -23.05 -3.19
N GLN A 31 -6.87 -23.06 -3.90
CA GLN A 31 -7.14 -23.90 -5.06
C GLN A 31 -6.74 -23.17 -6.35
N TYR A 32 -6.16 -23.90 -7.29
CA TYR A 32 -5.69 -23.43 -8.59
C TYR A 32 -6.23 -24.34 -9.69
N ARG A 33 -6.97 -23.76 -10.65
CA ARG A 33 -7.58 -24.46 -11.78
C ARG A 33 -7.07 -23.91 -13.11
N LYS A 34 -7.30 -24.67 -14.19
CA LYS A 34 -7.11 -24.16 -15.55
C LYS A 34 -7.92 -22.88 -15.75
N GLY A 35 -7.30 -21.83 -16.30
CA GLY A 35 -7.87 -20.50 -16.48
C GLY A 35 -7.58 -19.51 -15.35
N ASP A 36 -7.16 -19.98 -14.16
CA ASP A 36 -6.79 -19.07 -13.06
C ASP A 36 -5.52 -18.28 -13.38
N GLY A 37 -5.44 -17.06 -12.87
CA GLY A 37 -4.21 -16.27 -12.86
C GLY A 37 -3.29 -16.68 -11.70
N VAL A 38 -1.98 -16.64 -11.92
CA VAL A 38 -0.97 -16.91 -10.89
C VAL A 38 0.07 -15.81 -10.80
N PHE A 39 0.48 -15.50 -9.57
CA PHE A 39 1.64 -14.67 -9.29
C PHE A 39 2.91 -15.50 -9.23
N LEU A 40 3.96 -15.04 -9.90
CA LEU A 40 5.28 -15.64 -9.95
C LEU A 40 6.35 -14.58 -9.68
N LEU A 41 7.49 -15.01 -9.13
CA LEU A 41 8.63 -14.12 -8.94
C LEU A 41 9.18 -13.63 -10.29
N PRO A 42 9.84 -12.46 -10.35
CA PRO A 42 10.43 -11.92 -11.58
C PRO A 42 11.34 -12.90 -12.34
N GLU A 43 12.05 -13.76 -11.61
CA GLU A 43 13.00 -14.73 -12.15
C GLU A 43 12.33 -16.00 -12.71
N ALA A 44 11.01 -16.15 -12.58
CA ALA A 44 10.31 -17.35 -13.04
C ALA A 44 10.34 -17.50 -14.57
N PHE A 45 10.31 -16.38 -15.30
CA PHE A 45 10.47 -16.36 -16.74
C PHE A 45 10.82 -14.96 -17.26
N ASP A 46 11.50 -14.95 -18.41
CA ASP A 46 11.78 -13.76 -19.19
C ASP A 46 10.81 -13.61 -20.37
N PHE A 47 10.67 -12.38 -20.85
CA PHE A 47 9.89 -12.04 -22.04
C PHE A 47 10.76 -12.12 -23.30
N LEU A 48 10.15 -12.43 -24.46
CA LEU A 48 10.88 -12.50 -25.74
C LEU A 48 11.45 -11.15 -26.20
N ILE A 49 10.91 -10.05 -25.68
CA ILE A 49 11.58 -8.76 -25.82
C ILE A 49 12.91 -8.88 -25.07
N LEU A 50 13.99 -8.96 -25.84
CA LEU A 50 15.33 -8.64 -25.37
C LEU A 50 15.33 -7.17 -24.94
N PHE A 51 14.89 -6.99 -23.72
CA PHE A 51 15.24 -5.84 -22.94
C PHE A 51 16.75 -5.83 -22.90
N SER A 52 17.37 -4.99 -23.74
CA SER A 52 18.70 -4.50 -23.52
C SER A 52 18.67 -3.65 -22.22
N PHE A 53 18.38 -4.29 -21.10
CA PHE A 53 18.90 -3.91 -19.80
C PHE A 53 20.38 -4.33 -19.78
N LYS A 54 21.17 -3.75 -20.69
CA LYS A 54 22.34 -3.08 -20.15
C LYS A 54 21.73 -2.02 -19.25
N ALA A 55 21.57 -2.34 -17.95
CA ALA A 55 21.33 -1.36 -16.89
C ALA A 55 22.15 -0.17 -17.31
N PRO A 56 21.50 0.96 -17.71
CA PRO A 56 22.02 1.87 -18.74
C PRO A 56 23.47 1.87 -18.49
N THR A 57 24.26 1.21 -19.38
CA THR A 57 25.69 1.09 -19.13
C THR A 57 25.98 2.49 -18.71
N VAL A 58 26.51 2.68 -17.52
CA VAL A 58 27.10 3.96 -17.28
C VAL A 58 28.29 3.86 -18.26
N THR A 59 28.06 4.09 -19.58
CA THR A 59 28.43 5.37 -20.14
C THR A 59 28.22 6.31 -18.97
N LYS A 60 29.26 6.39 -18.15
CA LYS A 60 30.13 7.52 -18.19
C LYS A 60 29.92 8.12 -19.59
N LYS A 61 28.80 8.83 -19.81
CA LYS A 61 28.88 10.20 -20.22
C LYS A 61 30.08 10.63 -19.44
N LEU A 62 31.23 10.68 -20.11
CA LEU A 62 32.40 11.34 -19.60
C LEU A 62 31.80 12.49 -18.81
N LYS A 63 31.84 12.41 -17.47
CA LYS A 63 31.32 13.50 -16.65
C LYS A 63 32.27 14.59 -17.12
N GLU A 64 31.81 15.42 -18.05
CA GLU A 64 32.59 16.56 -18.53
C GLU A 64 33.12 17.18 -17.27
N ALA A 65 34.44 17.38 -17.20
CA ALA A 65 35.10 17.81 -15.98
C ALA A 65 34.29 18.98 -15.43
N VAL A 66 33.57 18.74 -14.33
CA VAL A 66 32.71 19.77 -13.76
C VAL A 66 33.68 20.82 -13.29
N ASN A 67 33.48 22.06 -13.72
CA ASN A 67 34.30 23.16 -13.26
C ASN A 67 34.14 23.28 -11.75
N GLU A 68 35.13 22.80 -10.99
CA GLU A 68 35.10 22.76 -9.53
C GLU A 68 35.23 24.17 -8.93
N ASP A 69 35.75 25.15 -9.67
CA ASP A 69 35.71 26.56 -9.24
C ASP A 69 34.28 27.11 -9.29
N GLN A 70 33.49 26.70 -10.30
CA GLN A 70 32.09 27.09 -10.43
C GLN A 70 31.16 26.28 -9.51
N TYR A 71 31.47 25.00 -9.28
CA TYR A 71 30.69 24.08 -8.45
C TYR A 71 31.56 23.42 -7.37
N PRO A 72 32.05 24.19 -6.39
CA PRO A 72 33.06 23.74 -5.41
C PRO A 72 32.57 22.63 -4.48
N GLU A 73 31.26 22.37 -4.43
CA GLU A 73 30.68 21.30 -3.62
C GLU A 73 30.26 20.07 -4.45
N TYR A 74 30.50 20.08 -5.77
CA TYR A 74 30.15 18.95 -6.64
C TYR A 74 30.87 17.66 -6.23
N TYR A 75 32.13 17.76 -5.79
CA TYR A 75 32.93 16.63 -5.33
C TYR A 75 32.29 15.83 -4.18
N ARG A 76 31.36 16.43 -3.41
CA ARG A 76 30.64 15.72 -2.33
C ARG A 76 29.67 14.66 -2.87
N LYS A 77 29.30 14.72 -4.15
CA LYS A 77 28.52 13.68 -4.85
C LYS A 77 29.41 12.49 -5.26
N LYS A 78 30.13 11.92 -4.29
CA LYS A 78 31.03 10.76 -4.50
C LYS A 78 30.29 9.46 -4.83
N SER A 79 29.00 9.39 -4.51
CA SER A 79 28.12 8.27 -4.83
C SER A 79 26.90 8.79 -5.56
N ASP A 80 26.55 8.17 -6.69
CA ASP A 80 25.30 8.47 -7.41
C ASP A 80 24.06 7.89 -6.68
N TYR A 81 24.25 7.24 -5.52
CA TYR A 81 23.16 6.71 -4.71
C TYR A 81 22.37 7.84 -4.02
N ILE A 82 21.12 8.01 -4.44
CA ILE A 82 20.17 8.92 -3.81
C ILE A 82 19.40 8.14 -2.75
N LYS A 83 19.49 8.59 -1.49
CA LYS A 83 18.72 8.00 -0.38
C LYS A 83 17.22 8.12 -0.66
N GLY A 84 16.51 6.99 -0.66
CA GLY A 84 15.08 6.94 -1.00
C GLY A 84 14.80 6.77 -2.49
N SER A 85 15.82 6.54 -3.32
CA SER A 85 15.64 6.20 -4.74
C SER A 85 14.97 4.84 -4.94
N ASN A 86 14.09 4.79 -5.93
CA ASN A 86 13.42 3.57 -6.41
C ASN A 86 14.26 2.79 -7.43
N GLN A 87 15.49 3.21 -7.75
CA GLN A 87 16.36 2.50 -8.71
C GLN A 87 16.58 1.02 -8.36
N ASN A 88 16.57 0.69 -7.06
CA ASN A 88 16.75 -0.67 -6.56
C ASN A 88 15.43 -1.30 -6.09
N ALA A 89 14.28 -0.75 -6.50
CA ALA A 89 13.01 -1.41 -6.28
C ALA A 89 12.95 -2.68 -7.16
N PRO A 90 12.53 -3.83 -6.63
CA PRO A 90 12.38 -5.06 -7.41
C PRO A 90 11.25 -4.91 -8.43
N GLU A 91 11.23 -5.79 -9.43
CA GLU A 91 10.10 -5.89 -10.36
C GLU A 91 8.85 -6.44 -9.64
N PRO A 92 7.63 -6.01 -10.05
CA PRO A 92 6.40 -6.62 -9.56
C PRO A 92 6.30 -8.10 -10.01
N TYR A 93 5.35 -8.83 -9.45
CA TYR A 93 5.12 -10.22 -9.84
C TYR A 93 4.91 -10.35 -11.36
N ARG A 94 5.51 -11.40 -11.92
CA ARG A 94 5.11 -11.95 -13.21
C ARG A 94 3.72 -12.55 -13.05
N ILE A 95 2.88 -12.37 -14.06
CA ILE A 95 1.52 -12.89 -14.08
C ILE A 95 1.40 -13.84 -15.28
N GLY A 96 0.76 -14.99 -15.05
CA GLY A 96 0.41 -15.91 -16.12
C GLY A 96 -0.93 -16.59 -15.87
N GLN A 97 -1.57 -17.05 -16.95
CA GLN A 97 -2.80 -17.84 -16.87
C GLN A 97 -2.48 -19.33 -16.95
N ILE A 98 -3.05 -20.14 -16.06
CA ILE A 98 -2.85 -21.60 -16.08
C ILE A 98 -3.51 -22.21 -17.32
N LYS A 99 -2.70 -22.76 -18.21
CA LYS A 99 -3.16 -23.54 -19.37
C LYS A 99 -3.29 -25.03 -19.03
N GLU A 100 -2.27 -25.58 -18.37
CA GLU A 100 -2.22 -27.00 -17.98
C GLU A 100 -1.54 -27.17 -16.61
N ILE A 101 -2.01 -28.15 -15.84
CA ILE A 101 -1.39 -28.61 -14.59
C ILE A 101 -0.96 -30.06 -14.82
N PHE A 102 0.32 -30.38 -14.64
CA PHE A 102 0.80 -31.73 -14.89
C PHE A 102 1.91 -32.17 -13.94
N CYS A 103 2.08 -33.49 -13.82
CA CYS A 103 3.23 -34.13 -13.16
C CYS A 103 3.87 -35.13 -14.14
N HIS A 104 5.18 -35.34 -14.02
CA HIS A 104 5.84 -36.46 -14.71
C HIS A 104 5.53 -37.78 -14.00
N LYS A 105 5.37 -38.90 -14.72
CA LYS A 105 5.01 -40.19 -14.10
C LYS A 105 6.02 -40.65 -13.06
N GLN A 106 7.30 -40.40 -13.34
CA GLN A 106 8.41 -40.80 -12.47
C GLN A 106 8.43 -40.06 -11.12
N SER A 107 7.80 -38.88 -11.02
CA SER A 107 7.90 -38.01 -9.84
C SER A 107 6.80 -38.23 -8.78
N LYS A 108 6.03 -39.34 -8.85
CA LYS A 108 5.03 -39.76 -7.83
C LYS A 108 4.14 -38.61 -7.30
N ARG A 109 3.73 -37.67 -8.17
CA ARG A 109 2.86 -36.52 -7.85
C ARG A 109 3.46 -35.49 -6.86
N THR A 110 4.77 -35.50 -6.63
CA THR A 110 5.41 -34.50 -5.75
C THR A 110 5.96 -33.29 -6.51
N ASP A 111 6.31 -33.47 -7.79
CA ASP A 111 6.83 -32.41 -8.65
C ASP A 111 5.74 -31.89 -9.61
N ILE A 112 4.91 -30.99 -9.10
CA ILE A 112 3.80 -30.39 -9.83
C ILE A 112 4.32 -29.22 -10.68
N LYS A 113 4.01 -29.24 -11.98
CA LYS A 113 4.36 -28.20 -12.94
C LYS A 113 3.12 -27.55 -13.53
N LEU A 114 3.24 -26.27 -13.87
CA LEU A 114 2.22 -25.50 -14.56
C LEU A 114 2.76 -25.07 -15.92
N ARG A 115 1.99 -25.31 -16.99
CA ARG A 115 2.16 -24.58 -18.25
C ARG A 115 1.27 -23.35 -18.18
N ILE A 116 1.84 -22.17 -18.38
CA ILE A 116 1.12 -20.90 -18.30
C ILE A 116 1.29 -20.08 -19.59
N ASN A 117 0.27 -19.31 -19.93
CA ASN A 117 0.36 -18.19 -20.88
C ASN A 117 0.86 -16.95 -20.13
N LYS A 118 1.84 -16.24 -20.70
CA LYS A 118 2.41 -15.04 -20.08
C LYS A 118 1.47 -13.85 -20.27
N PHE A 119 1.35 -13.01 -19.26
CA PHE A 119 0.82 -11.66 -19.41
C PHE A 119 1.96 -10.64 -19.44
N TYR A 120 1.84 -9.68 -20.36
CA TYR A 120 2.70 -8.51 -20.40
C TYR A 120 2.08 -7.36 -19.60
N ARG A 121 2.89 -6.61 -18.85
CA ARG A 121 2.48 -5.30 -18.31
C ARG A 121 2.83 -4.19 -19.31
N PRO A 122 2.25 -2.98 -19.18
CA PRO A 122 2.66 -1.81 -19.96
C PRO A 122 4.16 -1.47 -19.84
N GLU A 123 4.81 -1.80 -18.73
CA GLU A 123 6.27 -1.66 -18.59
C GLU A 123 7.09 -2.78 -19.23
N ASN A 124 6.46 -3.87 -19.69
CA ASN A 124 7.15 -5.02 -20.29
C ASN A 124 7.16 -4.99 -21.82
N ILE A 125 6.40 -4.11 -22.47
CA ILE A 125 6.33 -3.98 -23.93
C ILE A 125 7.47 -3.11 -24.49
N HIS A 126 7.59 -3.09 -25.82
CA HIS A 126 8.65 -2.39 -26.55
C HIS A 126 8.56 -0.86 -26.55
N GLU A 127 7.37 -0.29 -26.29
CA GLU A 127 7.14 1.15 -26.34
C GLU A 127 7.79 1.90 -25.17
N CYS A 128 8.01 3.19 -25.37
CA CYS A 128 8.80 4.06 -24.51
C CYS A 128 8.44 3.93 -23.02
N ARG A 129 9.46 3.99 -22.14
CA ARG A 129 9.38 3.88 -20.67
C ARG A 129 8.33 4.76 -19.99
N MET A 130 7.73 5.71 -20.72
CA MET A 130 6.69 6.60 -20.24
C MET A 130 5.29 5.99 -20.26
N ASN A 131 5.02 4.98 -21.12
CA ASN A 131 3.66 4.43 -21.26
C ASN A 131 3.12 3.81 -19.97
N LYS A 132 4.01 3.23 -19.15
CA LYS A 132 3.68 2.70 -17.81
C LYS A 132 3.03 3.71 -16.85
N PHE A 133 3.20 5.01 -17.09
CA PHE A 133 2.66 6.04 -16.20
C PHE A 133 1.20 6.38 -16.52
N TRP A 134 0.76 6.25 -17.77
CA TRP A 134 -0.58 6.68 -18.17
C TRP A 134 -1.63 5.59 -17.92
N GLU A 135 -1.22 4.33 -18.10
CA GLU A 135 -2.06 3.15 -17.96
C GLU A 135 -2.42 2.81 -16.50
N ASP A 136 -3.47 2.01 -16.34
CA ASP A 136 -3.89 1.48 -15.06
C ASP A 136 -2.88 0.49 -14.48
N ILE A 137 -2.70 0.50 -13.15
CA ILE A 137 -1.70 -0.34 -12.47
C ILE A 137 -2.00 -1.84 -12.54
N ASN A 138 -3.25 -2.19 -12.85
CA ASN A 138 -3.75 -3.55 -12.98
C ASN A 138 -4.11 -3.94 -14.44
N LEU A 139 -3.74 -3.11 -15.42
CA LEU A 139 -3.84 -3.45 -16.84
C LEU A 139 -2.74 -4.45 -17.24
N LEU A 140 -3.12 -5.43 -18.05
CA LEU A 140 -2.25 -6.42 -18.66
C LEU A 140 -2.55 -6.54 -20.17
N TYR A 141 -1.63 -7.18 -20.88
CA TYR A 141 -1.79 -7.61 -22.27
C TYR A 141 -1.64 -9.12 -22.38
N TRP A 142 -2.57 -9.75 -23.10
CA TRP A 142 -2.54 -11.18 -23.37
C TRP A 142 -1.33 -11.54 -24.24
N SER A 143 -0.77 -12.74 -24.06
CA SER A 143 0.25 -13.28 -24.96
C SER A 143 0.14 -14.79 -25.14
N ASP A 144 0.36 -15.23 -26.38
CA ASP A 144 0.45 -16.65 -26.74
C ASP A 144 1.80 -17.27 -26.34
N GLU A 145 2.70 -16.48 -25.75
CA GLU A 145 3.92 -17.00 -25.16
C GLU A 145 3.62 -17.92 -23.98
N GLU A 146 4.15 -19.14 -24.05
CA GLU A 146 4.02 -20.12 -23.00
C GLU A 146 5.32 -20.34 -22.24
N VAL A 147 5.19 -20.69 -20.97
CA VAL A 147 6.31 -21.16 -20.16
C VAL A 147 5.86 -22.22 -19.16
N VAL A 148 6.76 -23.16 -18.86
CA VAL A 148 6.54 -24.18 -17.83
C VAL A 148 7.26 -23.75 -16.56
N VAL A 149 6.54 -23.66 -15.45
CA VAL A 149 7.05 -23.26 -14.13
C VAL A 149 6.72 -24.32 -13.08
N ASN A 150 7.50 -24.38 -12.00
CA ASN A 150 7.18 -25.29 -10.90
C ASN A 150 6.10 -24.68 -10.02
N PHE A 151 5.15 -25.49 -9.56
CA PHE A 151 4.07 -25.03 -8.69
C PHE A 151 4.56 -24.53 -7.32
N LYS A 152 5.73 -24.99 -6.88
CA LYS A 152 6.41 -24.49 -5.69
C LYS A 152 6.80 -23.00 -5.80
N ASP A 153 6.98 -22.49 -7.02
CA ASP A 153 7.41 -21.10 -7.28
C ASP A 153 6.23 -20.11 -7.34
N VAL A 154 4.98 -20.62 -7.37
CA VAL A 154 3.75 -19.80 -7.33
C VAL A 154 3.61 -19.06 -6.00
N GLN A 155 3.48 -17.74 -6.06
CA GLN A 155 3.40 -16.87 -4.88
C GLN A 155 1.96 -16.65 -4.39
N GLY A 156 0.98 -16.76 -5.28
CA GLY A 156 -0.43 -16.55 -5.00
C GLY A 156 -1.29 -16.75 -6.24
N ARG A 157 -2.61 -16.76 -6.04
CA ARG A 157 -3.59 -16.74 -7.14
C ARG A 157 -3.96 -15.28 -7.42
N CYS A 158 -4.32 -14.96 -8.66
CA CYS A 158 -4.93 -13.69 -9.02
C CYS A 158 -6.08 -13.92 -10.01
N VAL A 159 -6.96 -12.94 -10.13
CA VAL A 159 -8.07 -12.98 -11.09
C VAL A 159 -7.70 -12.07 -12.25
N VAL A 160 -7.73 -12.61 -13.47
CA VAL A 160 -7.45 -11.86 -14.69
C VAL A 160 -8.64 -12.01 -15.61
N LYS A 161 -9.35 -10.92 -15.89
CA LYS A 161 -10.55 -10.91 -16.75
C LYS A 161 -10.34 -10.14 -18.04
N TYR A 162 -11.01 -10.59 -19.10
CA TYR A 162 -11.07 -9.84 -20.35
C TYR A 162 -12.09 -8.71 -20.22
N LEU A 163 -11.71 -7.49 -20.59
CA LEU A 163 -12.50 -6.27 -20.35
C LEU A 163 -13.95 -6.37 -20.83
N GLU A 164 -14.17 -6.90 -22.04
CA GLU A 164 -15.53 -6.99 -22.62
C GLU A 164 -16.43 -8.02 -21.93
N THR A 165 -15.86 -8.93 -21.14
CA THR A 165 -16.64 -9.92 -20.36
C THR A 165 -17.06 -9.40 -18.99
N MET A 166 -16.56 -8.22 -18.60
CA MET A 166 -16.86 -7.63 -17.30
C MET A 166 -18.24 -6.98 -17.32
N THR A 167 -19.05 -7.29 -16.31
CA THR A 167 -20.38 -6.72 -16.12
C THR A 167 -20.37 -5.38 -15.37
N GLU A 168 -19.26 -5.07 -14.70
CA GLU A 168 -19.07 -3.86 -13.92
C GLU A 168 -18.02 -2.93 -14.54
N PRO A 169 -18.11 -1.60 -14.30
CA PRO A 169 -17.10 -0.65 -14.78
C PRO A 169 -15.70 -0.98 -14.25
N THR A 170 -14.68 -0.75 -15.08
CA THR A 170 -13.26 -1.02 -14.76
C THR A 170 -12.82 -0.38 -13.45
N GLU A 171 -13.29 0.84 -13.18
CA GLU A 171 -13.00 1.58 -11.94
C GLU A 171 -13.47 0.82 -10.70
N LYS A 172 -14.71 0.30 -10.73
CA LYS A 172 -15.29 -0.48 -9.63
C LYS A 172 -14.60 -1.82 -9.46
N TYR A 173 -14.34 -2.53 -10.57
CA TYR A 173 -13.63 -3.80 -10.55
C TYR A 173 -12.23 -3.68 -9.96
N SER A 174 -11.51 -2.61 -10.32
CA SER A 174 -10.14 -2.35 -9.88
C SER A 174 -10.05 -1.94 -8.41
N LEU A 175 -11.11 -1.30 -7.87
CA LEU A 175 -11.21 -0.95 -6.46
C LEU A 175 -11.66 -2.12 -5.58
N GLY A 176 -12.25 -3.17 -6.16
CA GLY A 176 -12.83 -4.30 -5.42
C GLY A 176 -11.79 -5.18 -4.71
N ASP A 177 -10.84 -5.76 -5.45
CA ASP A 177 -9.82 -6.65 -4.88
C ASP A 177 -8.42 -6.34 -5.44
N PRO A 178 -7.39 -6.16 -4.60
CA PRO A 178 -6.01 -5.93 -5.05
C PRO A 178 -5.40 -7.08 -5.88
N GLU A 179 -6.03 -8.25 -5.93
CA GLU A 179 -5.63 -9.39 -6.77
C GLU A 179 -6.38 -9.46 -8.10
N HIS A 180 -7.21 -8.45 -8.43
CA HIS A 180 -7.92 -8.31 -9.70
C HIS A 180 -7.13 -7.52 -10.74
N PHE A 181 -6.95 -8.15 -11.90
CA PHE A 181 -6.34 -7.59 -13.10
C PHE A 181 -7.30 -7.75 -14.28
N TYR A 182 -7.06 -6.97 -15.32
CA TYR A 182 -7.79 -7.08 -16.56
C TYR A 182 -6.88 -6.86 -17.76
N PHE A 183 -7.36 -7.27 -18.93
CA PHE A 183 -6.70 -7.05 -20.21
C PHE A 183 -7.73 -6.76 -21.28
N GLN A 184 -7.33 -6.02 -22.30
CA GLN A 184 -8.18 -5.62 -23.42
C GLN A 184 -7.60 -5.99 -24.79
N GLU A 185 -6.27 -6.11 -24.87
CA GLU A 185 -5.55 -6.37 -26.12
C GLU A 185 -4.55 -7.52 -25.91
N ALA A 186 -4.19 -8.17 -27.01
CA ALA A 186 -3.07 -9.08 -27.07
C ALA A 186 -1.81 -8.34 -27.55
N TYR A 187 -0.65 -8.74 -27.03
CA TYR A 187 0.64 -8.19 -27.42
C TYR A 187 1.54 -9.28 -28.01
N THR A 188 2.02 -9.04 -29.23
CA THR A 188 2.93 -9.95 -29.95
C THR A 188 4.34 -9.37 -29.95
N ALA A 189 5.25 -9.98 -29.17
CA ALA A 189 6.64 -9.50 -29.03
C ALA A 189 7.46 -9.50 -30.33
N LYS A 190 7.16 -10.42 -31.26
CA LYS A 190 7.89 -10.56 -32.54
C LYS A 190 7.61 -9.40 -33.50
N SER A 191 6.34 -9.06 -33.69
CA SER A 191 5.88 -7.95 -34.52
C SER A 191 5.86 -6.62 -33.78
N LYS A 192 5.96 -6.64 -32.45
CA LYS A 192 5.81 -5.48 -31.58
C LYS A 192 4.48 -4.74 -31.82
N SER A 193 3.42 -5.50 -32.08
CA SER A 193 2.09 -4.98 -32.36
C SER A 193 1.09 -5.38 -31.28
N PHE A 194 0.03 -4.57 -31.17
CA PHE A 194 -1.17 -4.92 -30.44
C PHE A 194 -2.20 -5.52 -31.40
N GLU A 195 -2.86 -6.58 -30.96
CA GLU A 195 -3.81 -7.35 -31.76
C GLU A 195 -5.08 -7.61 -30.93
N GLU A 196 -6.16 -7.99 -31.60
CA GLU A 196 -7.36 -8.46 -30.91
C GLU A 196 -7.05 -9.72 -30.08
N VAL A 197 -7.66 -9.81 -28.91
CA VAL A 197 -7.53 -10.98 -28.04
C VAL A 197 -8.07 -12.23 -28.75
N PRO A 198 -7.33 -13.35 -28.82
CA PRO A 198 -7.82 -14.60 -29.41
C PRO A 198 -9.09 -15.12 -28.70
N SER A 199 -10.02 -15.72 -29.45
CA SER A 199 -11.31 -16.18 -28.92
C SER A 199 -11.19 -17.10 -27.69
N TYR A 200 -10.21 -18.01 -27.70
CA TYR A 200 -9.96 -18.94 -26.60
C TYR A 200 -9.45 -18.28 -25.31
N ALA A 201 -8.88 -17.06 -25.41
CA ALA A 201 -8.41 -16.27 -24.28
C ALA A 201 -9.51 -15.38 -23.69
N ARG A 202 -10.61 -15.15 -24.41
CA ARG A 202 -11.74 -14.32 -23.96
C ARG A 202 -12.58 -14.97 -22.86
N GLY A 203 -12.36 -16.24 -22.54
CA GLY A 203 -13.12 -16.96 -21.50
C GLY A 203 -14.52 -17.40 -21.94
N ASP A 204 -14.87 -17.23 -23.22
CA ASP A 204 -16.10 -17.78 -23.78
C ASP A 204 -16.02 -19.31 -23.79
N LYS A 205 -16.99 -19.96 -23.13
CA LYS A 205 -17.26 -21.38 -23.34
C LYS A 205 -17.59 -21.55 -24.82
N ASP A 206 -16.72 -22.27 -25.53
CA ASP A 206 -16.83 -22.69 -26.92
C ASP A 206 -18.30 -22.93 -27.36
N LYS A 207 -18.97 -21.89 -27.87
CA LYS A 207 -20.19 -22.06 -28.68
C LYS A 207 -19.75 -22.32 -30.11
N GLY A 208 -19.09 -23.47 -30.30
CA GLY A 208 -18.75 -23.96 -31.62
C GLY A 208 -20.01 -24.15 -32.46
N LYS A 209 -20.20 -23.30 -33.48
CA LYS A 209 -21.15 -23.51 -34.57
C LYS A 209 -20.70 -24.72 -35.41
N GLY A 210 -20.96 -25.93 -34.92
CA GLY A 210 -20.92 -27.14 -35.73
C GLY A 210 -22.17 -27.22 -36.60
N LYS A 211 -22.04 -26.99 -37.90
CA LYS A 211 -23.04 -27.42 -38.90
C LYS A 211 -23.13 -28.95 -38.86
N GLY A 212 -24.13 -29.47 -38.16
CA GLY A 212 -24.47 -30.89 -38.16
C GLY A 212 -25.99 -31.08 -38.11
N LYS A 213 -26.60 -31.40 -39.25
CA LYS A 213 -27.97 -31.91 -39.32
C LYS A 213 -28.00 -33.28 -38.63
N GLY A 214 -28.68 -33.37 -37.48
CA GLY A 214 -28.94 -34.64 -36.81
C GLY A 214 -30.08 -34.50 -35.81
N LYS A 215 -31.28 -34.96 -36.20
CA LYS A 215 -32.41 -35.17 -35.28
C LYS A 215 -32.03 -36.28 -34.29
N SER A 216 -31.94 -35.98 -33.00
CA SER A 216 -32.23 -36.97 -31.96
C SER A 216 -32.84 -36.30 -30.73
N LYS A 217 -33.98 -36.84 -30.30
CA LYS A 217 -34.67 -36.52 -29.04
C LYS A 217 -33.93 -37.24 -27.93
N GLY A 218 -33.35 -36.49 -26.98
CA GLY A 218 -32.76 -37.03 -25.76
C GLY A 218 -32.85 -35.97 -24.66
N LYS A 219 -33.57 -36.29 -23.59
CA LYS A 219 -33.88 -35.42 -22.46
C LYS A 219 -32.58 -35.14 -21.68
N SER A 220 -32.03 -33.93 -21.79
CA SER A 220 -30.89 -33.49 -21.00
C SER A 220 -31.37 -32.99 -19.63
N VAL A 221 -30.89 -33.64 -18.57
CA VAL A 221 -30.94 -33.11 -17.21
C VAL A 221 -29.93 -31.97 -17.15
N ALA A 222 -30.43 -30.74 -16.96
CA ALA A 222 -29.62 -29.57 -16.75
C ALA A 222 -28.88 -29.73 -15.40
N VAL A 223 -27.57 -29.93 -15.46
CA VAL A 223 -26.70 -29.67 -14.31
C VAL A 223 -26.28 -28.22 -14.47
N GLU A 224 -26.92 -27.35 -13.70
CA GLU A 224 -26.51 -25.96 -13.58
C GLU A 224 -25.10 -25.88 -12.97
N PRO A 225 -24.17 -25.09 -13.53
CA PRO A 225 -22.95 -24.75 -12.83
C PRO A 225 -23.32 -23.78 -11.70
N SER A 226 -23.17 -24.22 -10.46
CA SER A 226 -23.25 -23.36 -9.29
C SER A 226 -22.05 -22.41 -9.25
N GLU A 227 -22.11 -21.32 -9.99
CA GLU A 227 -21.37 -20.12 -9.64
C GLU A 227 -22.01 -19.63 -8.34
N GLN A 228 -21.36 -19.89 -7.22
CA GLN A 228 -21.71 -19.24 -5.96
C GLN A 228 -21.44 -17.75 -6.15
N GLU A 229 -22.45 -17.00 -6.58
CA GLU A 229 -22.51 -15.55 -6.39
C GLU A 229 -22.28 -15.31 -4.89
N THR A 230 -21.07 -14.88 -4.54
CA THR A 230 -20.77 -14.38 -3.21
C THR A 230 -21.56 -13.08 -3.06
N THR A 231 -22.79 -13.20 -2.55
CA THR A 231 -23.56 -12.07 -2.06
C THR A 231 -22.70 -11.31 -1.07
N GLU A 232 -22.37 -10.06 -1.41
CA GLU A 232 -21.48 -9.23 -0.62
C GLU A 232 -22.14 -8.96 0.74
N ILE A 233 -21.65 -9.61 1.80
CA ILE A 233 -22.22 -9.46 3.14
C ILE A 233 -21.89 -8.07 3.63
N LYS A 234 -22.84 -7.15 3.56
CA LYS A 234 -22.70 -5.80 4.09
C LYS A 234 -22.73 -5.85 5.62
N LEU A 235 -21.56 -5.89 6.24
CA LEU A 235 -21.42 -5.84 7.69
C LEU A 235 -21.75 -4.44 8.22
N PRO A 236 -22.31 -4.32 9.44
CA PRO A 236 -22.47 -3.02 10.09
C PRO A 236 -21.10 -2.39 10.37
N LYS A 237 -21.01 -1.07 10.18
CA LYS A 237 -19.79 -0.30 10.46
C LYS A 237 -19.54 -0.23 11.96
N LEU A 238 -18.26 -0.35 12.35
CA LEU A 238 -17.85 -0.22 13.74
C LEU A 238 -17.81 1.25 14.16
N ARG A 239 -18.51 1.57 15.24
CA ARG A 239 -18.49 2.91 15.85
C ARG A 239 -17.11 3.18 16.41
N THR A 240 -16.42 4.15 15.81
CA THR A 240 -15.00 4.39 16.02
C THR A 240 -14.76 5.69 16.78
N MET A 241 -13.81 5.64 17.71
CA MET A 241 -13.23 6.81 18.36
C MET A 241 -11.78 6.97 17.90
N ASP A 242 -11.43 8.16 17.38
CA ASP A 242 -10.07 8.53 16.97
C ASP A 242 -9.48 9.55 17.94
N VAL A 243 -8.49 9.13 18.74
CA VAL A 243 -7.81 10.01 19.70
C VAL A 243 -6.50 10.49 19.10
N PHE A 244 -6.22 11.79 19.21
CA PHE A 244 -5.12 12.46 18.50
C PHE A 244 -5.33 12.40 16.98
N SER A 245 -6.55 12.73 16.54
CA SER A 245 -7.03 12.46 15.19
C SER A 245 -6.32 13.27 14.10
N GLY A 246 -5.69 14.41 14.46
CA GLY A 246 -5.18 15.36 13.48
C GLY A 246 -6.29 15.78 12.51
N CYS A 247 -5.95 15.95 11.24
CA CYS A 247 -6.92 16.21 10.18
C CYS A 247 -7.73 14.97 9.74
N GLY A 248 -7.48 13.80 10.34
CA GLY A 248 -8.29 12.60 10.11
C GLY A 248 -7.77 11.59 9.09
N GLY A 249 -6.51 11.67 8.65
CA GLY A 249 -5.97 10.73 7.65
C GLY A 249 -6.04 9.25 8.05
N LEU A 250 -5.98 8.91 9.34
CA LEU A 250 -6.19 7.54 9.83
C LEU A 250 -7.67 7.12 9.74
N SER A 251 -8.58 8.00 10.14
CA SER A 251 -10.02 7.81 10.03
C SER A 251 -10.48 7.69 8.58
N GLU A 252 -9.96 8.53 7.67
CA GLU A 252 -10.25 8.47 6.23
C GLU A 252 -9.90 7.11 5.64
N GLY A 253 -8.70 6.59 5.91
CA GLY A 253 -8.32 5.25 5.45
C GLY A 253 -9.22 4.14 6.00
N PHE A 254 -9.75 4.30 7.22
CA PHE A 254 -10.73 3.37 7.79
C PHE A 254 -12.12 3.52 7.17
N HIS A 255 -12.56 4.74 6.84
CA HIS A 255 -13.84 4.96 6.17
C HIS A 255 -13.81 4.38 4.74
N GLN A 256 -12.70 4.55 4.03
CA GLN A 256 -12.46 3.95 2.71
C GLN A 256 -12.46 2.40 2.77
N ALA A 257 -11.98 1.81 3.87
CA ALA A 257 -12.07 0.36 4.08
C ALA A 257 -13.50 -0.15 4.28
N GLY A 258 -14.49 0.74 4.44
CA GLY A 258 -15.93 0.42 4.41
C GLY A 258 -16.51 -0.19 5.69
N VAL A 259 -15.68 -0.56 6.67
CA VAL A 259 -16.12 -1.28 7.88
C VAL A 259 -16.07 -0.43 9.17
N PHE A 260 -15.73 0.86 9.07
CA PHE A 260 -15.62 1.77 10.20
C PHE A 260 -16.39 3.07 9.96
N GLU A 261 -16.86 3.67 11.05
CA GLU A 261 -17.48 4.99 11.07
C GLU A 261 -17.01 5.75 12.30
N THR A 262 -16.32 6.87 12.10
CA THR A 262 -15.79 7.69 13.21
C THR A 262 -16.90 8.59 13.73
N LEU A 263 -17.38 8.30 14.95
CA LEU A 263 -18.42 9.10 15.59
C LEU A 263 -17.86 10.08 16.62
N TRP A 264 -16.65 9.82 17.12
CA TRP A 264 -15.95 10.69 18.06
C TRP A 264 -14.50 10.89 17.67
N ALA A 265 -14.04 12.14 17.65
CA ALA A 265 -12.65 12.48 17.44
C ALA A 265 -12.16 13.43 18.54
N ILE A 266 -10.92 13.27 18.99
CA ILE A 266 -10.30 14.15 19.99
C ILE A 266 -9.02 14.72 19.41
N GLU A 267 -8.99 16.04 19.21
CA GLU A 267 -7.82 16.76 18.69
C GLU A 267 -7.68 18.10 19.42
N MET A 268 -6.58 18.28 20.14
CA MET A 268 -6.36 19.49 20.94
C MET A 268 -6.00 20.71 20.07
N TRP A 269 -5.43 20.50 18.89
CA TRP A 269 -5.00 21.57 17.99
C TRP A 269 -6.14 21.98 17.05
N GLU A 270 -6.76 23.12 17.36
CA GLU A 270 -7.96 23.65 16.71
C GLU A 270 -7.93 23.62 15.15
N PRO A 271 -6.87 24.04 14.44
CA PRO A 271 -6.84 23.94 12.98
C PRO A 271 -7.00 22.52 12.44
N ALA A 272 -6.43 21.52 13.11
CA ALA A 272 -6.59 20.13 12.73
C ALA A 272 -7.98 19.59 13.09
N ALA A 273 -8.54 20.00 14.23
CA ALA A 273 -9.90 19.66 14.63
C ALA A 273 -10.93 20.22 13.62
N GLN A 274 -10.76 21.46 13.17
CA GLN A 274 -11.58 22.08 12.13
C GLN A 274 -11.47 21.32 10.80
N ALA A 275 -10.25 20.96 10.38
CA ALA A 275 -10.06 20.14 9.19
C ALA A 275 -10.77 18.77 9.32
N PHE A 276 -10.74 18.15 10.51
CA PHE A 276 -11.46 16.90 10.77
C PHE A 276 -12.98 17.11 10.61
N CYS A 277 -13.54 18.16 11.19
CA CYS A 277 -14.97 18.51 11.09
C CYS A 277 -15.43 18.68 9.63
N LEU A 278 -14.63 19.38 8.80
CA LEU A 278 -14.96 19.62 7.40
C LEU A 278 -15.12 18.32 6.59
N ASN A 279 -14.29 17.32 6.88
CA ASN A 279 -14.31 16.04 6.19
C ASN A 279 -15.31 15.04 6.81
N ASN A 280 -15.74 15.26 8.06
CA ASN A 280 -16.53 14.30 8.82
C ASN A 280 -17.72 15.00 9.52
N PRO A 281 -18.74 15.46 8.76
CA PRO A 281 -19.85 16.24 9.32
C PRO A 281 -20.71 15.46 10.34
N GLY A 282 -20.67 14.13 10.31
CA GLY A 282 -21.37 13.27 11.27
C GLY A 282 -20.61 13.00 12.57
N THR A 283 -19.37 13.47 12.70
CA THR A 283 -18.51 13.18 13.86
C THR A 283 -18.64 14.27 14.93
N THR A 284 -18.73 13.85 16.20
CA THR A 284 -18.53 14.78 17.33
C THR A 284 -17.04 14.97 17.56
N VAL A 285 -16.52 16.15 17.23
CA VAL A 285 -15.10 16.50 17.41
C VAL A 285 -14.92 17.31 18.69
N PHE A 286 -14.04 16.84 19.57
CA PHE A 286 -13.70 17.50 20.82
C PHE A 286 -12.35 18.22 20.67
N THR A 287 -12.38 19.56 20.61
CA THR A 287 -11.16 20.37 20.68
C THR A 287 -10.69 20.53 22.13
N GLU A 288 -10.16 19.45 22.70
CA GLU A 288 -9.76 19.43 24.12
C GLU A 288 -8.59 18.48 24.38
N ASP A 289 -7.93 18.61 25.54
CA ASP A 289 -6.97 17.60 26.00
C ASP A 289 -7.71 16.30 26.31
N CYS A 290 -7.27 15.20 25.69
CA CYS A 290 -7.82 13.86 25.91
C CYS A 290 -7.89 13.44 27.40
N ASN A 291 -7.02 13.94 28.27
CA ASN A 291 -7.07 13.62 29.69
C ASN A 291 -8.26 14.27 30.40
N VAL A 292 -8.65 15.47 29.97
CA VAL A 292 -9.80 16.20 30.52
C VAL A 292 -11.08 15.48 30.16
N LEU A 293 -11.25 15.12 28.89
CA LEU A 293 -12.42 14.40 28.41
C LEU A 293 -12.57 13.03 29.09
N LEU A 294 -11.49 12.26 29.21
CA LEU A 294 -11.54 10.97 29.91
C LEU A 294 -11.93 11.14 31.38
N LYS A 295 -11.42 12.19 32.04
CA LYS A 295 -11.75 12.50 33.43
C LYS A 295 -13.24 12.83 33.59
N MET A 296 -13.83 13.62 32.69
CA MET A 296 -15.28 13.92 32.69
C MET A 296 -16.12 12.65 32.55
N VAL A 297 -15.75 11.76 31.62
CA VAL A 297 -16.48 10.51 31.44
C VAL A 297 -16.36 9.61 32.66
N MET A 298 -15.18 9.56 33.29
CA MET A 298 -14.95 8.80 34.52
C MET A 298 -15.65 9.39 35.75
N SER A 299 -15.93 10.70 35.77
CA SER A 299 -16.75 11.35 36.82
C SER A 299 -18.26 11.17 36.60
N GLY A 300 -18.67 10.51 35.51
CA GLY A 300 -20.08 10.23 35.20
C GLY A 300 -20.77 11.33 34.40
N GLU A 301 -20.02 12.29 33.86
CA GLU A 301 -20.57 13.33 33.00
C GLU A 301 -21.01 12.74 31.64
N LYS A 302 -22.14 13.24 31.13
CA LYS A 302 -22.72 12.81 29.85
C LYS A 302 -22.48 13.81 28.73
N THR A 303 -22.15 15.04 29.07
CA THR A 303 -21.93 16.15 28.14
C THR A 303 -20.80 17.02 28.67
N ASN A 304 -20.00 17.60 27.78
CA ASN A 304 -19.04 18.63 28.18
C ASN A 304 -19.72 20.01 28.33
N SER A 305 -18.93 21.04 28.66
CA SER A 305 -19.40 22.42 28.82
C SER A 305 -19.99 23.04 27.55
N LEU A 306 -19.72 22.47 26.37
CA LEU A 306 -20.26 22.91 25.08
C LEU A 306 -21.54 22.14 24.68
N GLY A 307 -22.05 21.27 25.57
CA GLY A 307 -23.23 20.45 25.31
C GLY A 307 -22.97 19.26 24.37
N GLN A 308 -21.72 18.97 24.03
CA GLN A 308 -21.37 17.83 23.18
C GLN A 308 -21.51 16.53 23.98
N LYS A 309 -22.21 15.53 23.42
CA LYS A 309 -22.44 14.25 24.08
C LYS A 309 -21.15 13.45 24.19
N LEU A 310 -20.78 13.10 25.42
CA LEU A 310 -19.60 12.30 25.71
C LEU A 310 -19.89 10.80 25.45
N PRO A 311 -18.98 10.09 24.75
CA PRO A 311 -19.12 8.65 24.52
C PRO A 311 -19.06 7.86 25.83
N GLN A 312 -19.92 6.86 25.97
CA GLN A 312 -20.04 6.02 27.16
C GLN A 312 -19.57 4.58 26.88
N LYS A 313 -19.49 3.74 27.92
CA LYS A 313 -19.17 2.32 27.76
C LYS A 313 -20.24 1.64 26.89
N GLY A 314 -19.80 0.88 25.88
CA GLY A 314 -20.67 0.25 24.87
C GLY A 314 -20.83 1.06 23.59
N ASP A 315 -20.54 2.37 23.62
CA ASP A 315 -20.63 3.21 22.42
C ASP A 315 -19.45 2.97 21.46
N VAL A 316 -18.23 2.84 22.01
CA VAL A 316 -16.98 2.72 21.26
C VAL A 316 -16.65 1.25 20.97
N GLU A 317 -16.70 0.86 19.69
CA GLU A 317 -16.39 -0.50 19.23
C GLU A 317 -14.97 -0.62 18.67
N MET A 318 -14.44 0.48 18.13
CA MET A 318 -13.06 0.60 17.65
C MET A 318 -12.41 1.84 18.26
N LEU A 319 -11.19 1.69 18.76
CA LEU A 319 -10.38 2.80 19.24
C LEU A 319 -9.09 2.89 18.41
N CYS A 320 -8.88 4.01 17.75
CA CYS A 320 -7.65 4.30 17.01
C CYS A 320 -7.00 5.60 17.51
N GLY A 321 -5.70 5.75 17.23
CA GLY A 321 -5.00 6.97 17.59
C GLY A 321 -3.49 6.92 17.41
N GLY A 322 -2.91 8.12 17.26
CA GLY A 322 -1.48 8.34 17.06
C GLY A 322 -0.86 9.18 18.18
N PRO A 323 -0.74 8.66 19.43
CA PRO A 323 -0.28 9.45 20.56
C PRO A 323 1.11 10.05 20.30
N PRO A 324 1.30 11.38 20.44
CA PRO A 324 2.51 12.05 20.01
C PRO A 324 3.70 11.63 20.87
N CYS A 325 4.74 11.14 20.19
CA CYS A 325 5.90 10.51 20.81
C CYS A 325 7.11 11.49 20.89
N GLN A 326 6.89 12.79 21.10
CA GLN A 326 7.99 13.78 21.00
C GLN A 326 8.99 13.73 22.17
N GLY A 327 8.63 13.19 23.34
CA GLY A 327 9.57 12.93 24.45
C GLY A 327 10.60 11.82 24.16
N PHE A 328 10.45 11.15 23.01
CA PHE A 328 11.08 9.87 22.72
C PHE A 328 12.00 9.88 21.47
N SER A 329 12.35 11.05 20.93
CA SER A 329 13.39 11.14 19.88
C SER A 329 14.80 11.10 20.50
N GLY A 330 15.68 10.23 20.00
CA GLY A 330 17.07 10.11 20.50
C GLY A 330 17.93 11.37 20.32
N MET A 331 17.44 12.36 19.57
CA MET A 331 18.08 13.67 19.34
C MET A 331 17.61 14.78 20.30
N ASN A 332 16.69 14.51 21.22
CA ASN A 332 16.28 15.50 22.21
C ASN A 332 17.31 15.62 23.33
N ARG A 333 18.01 16.76 23.37
CA ARG A 333 18.99 17.18 24.38
C ARG A 333 18.44 17.21 25.83
N PHE A 334 17.13 17.08 26.01
CA PHE A 334 16.40 17.17 27.29
C PHE A 334 15.62 15.88 27.63
N ASN A 335 16.32 14.75 27.67
CA ASN A 335 15.74 13.40 27.88
C ASN A 335 15.27 13.11 29.34
N SER A 336 15.31 14.10 30.24
CA SER A 336 15.02 13.94 31.68
C SER A 336 14.05 14.97 32.28
N ARG A 337 13.57 15.97 31.53
CA ARG A 337 12.62 16.98 32.05
C ARG A 337 11.18 16.46 32.15
N THR A 338 10.39 17.07 33.03
CA THR A 338 8.97 16.79 33.30
C THR A 338 8.11 16.76 32.03
N TYR A 339 8.40 17.65 31.08
CA TYR A 339 7.73 17.72 29.77
C TYR A 339 7.93 16.46 28.91
N SER A 340 9.14 15.86 28.95
CA SER A 340 9.39 14.58 28.28
C SER A 340 8.66 13.43 28.99
N LYS A 341 8.52 13.46 30.32
CA LYS A 341 7.69 12.48 31.06
C LYS A 341 6.20 12.62 30.71
N PHE A 342 5.70 13.84 30.51
CA PHE A 342 4.32 14.13 30.13
C PHE A 342 3.98 13.71 28.68
N LYS A 343 4.86 13.96 27.70
CA LYS A 343 4.62 13.41 26.34
C LYS A 343 4.75 11.88 26.30
N ASN A 344 5.50 11.32 27.24
CA ASN A 344 5.53 9.87 27.42
C ASN A 344 4.27 9.31 28.09
N SER A 345 3.49 10.15 28.78
CA SER A 345 2.25 9.73 29.43
C SER A 345 1.05 9.68 28.48
N LEU A 346 1.08 10.30 27.29
CA LEU A 346 -0.06 10.24 26.37
C LEU A 346 -0.31 8.84 25.79
N VAL A 347 0.72 8.00 25.71
CA VAL A 347 0.55 6.56 25.43
C VAL A 347 -0.22 5.89 26.57
N VAL A 348 0.05 6.28 27.82
CA VAL A 348 -0.68 5.76 28.99
C VAL A 348 -2.11 6.28 28.98
N SER A 349 -2.34 7.56 28.70
CA SER A 349 -3.67 8.12 28.53
C SER A 349 -4.47 7.34 27.48
N PHE A 350 -3.88 7.08 26.32
CA PHE A 350 -4.52 6.29 25.26
C PHE A 350 -4.82 4.84 25.68
N LEU A 351 -3.92 4.20 26.44
CA LEU A 351 -4.20 2.89 27.04
C LEU A 351 -5.30 2.96 28.10
N SER A 352 -5.44 4.05 28.84
CA SER A 352 -6.55 4.27 29.77
C SER A 352 -7.90 4.38 29.05
N TYR A 353 -7.94 5.02 27.87
CA TYR A 353 -9.12 4.98 26.99
C TYR A 353 -9.47 3.54 26.60
N CYS A 354 -8.48 2.75 26.18
CA CYS A 354 -8.68 1.34 25.84
C CYS A 354 -9.21 0.52 27.03
N ASP A 355 -8.65 0.70 28.22
CA ASP A 355 -9.07 -0.01 29.43
C ASP A 355 -10.48 0.39 29.89
N TYR A 356 -10.82 1.69 29.78
CA TYR A 356 -12.12 2.21 30.18
C TYR A 356 -13.24 1.77 29.24
N TYR A 357 -13.07 1.98 27.92
CA TYR A 357 -14.11 1.73 26.92
C TYR A 357 -14.21 0.27 26.49
N ARG A 358 -13.14 -0.52 26.64
CA ARG A 358 -13.07 -1.93 26.21
C ARG A 358 -13.57 -2.16 24.77
N PRO A 359 -13.00 -1.46 23.76
CA PRO A 359 -13.42 -1.62 22.37
C PRO A 359 -13.13 -3.03 21.84
N ARG A 360 -13.85 -3.47 20.81
CA ARG A 360 -13.63 -4.76 20.14
C ARG A 360 -12.25 -4.80 19.47
N PHE A 361 -11.84 -3.69 18.86
CA PHE A 361 -10.54 -3.53 18.22
C PHE A 361 -9.83 -2.26 18.68
N PHE A 362 -8.50 -2.32 18.69
CA PHE A 362 -7.64 -1.21 19.09
C PHE A 362 -6.47 -1.08 18.12
N LEU A 363 -6.18 0.13 17.67
CA LEU A 363 -5.02 0.46 16.85
C LEU A 363 -4.25 1.63 17.44
N LEU A 364 -2.94 1.43 17.66
CA LEU A 364 -2.00 2.51 17.99
C LEU A 364 -1.00 2.66 16.84
N GLU A 365 -0.99 3.83 16.22
CA GLU A 365 -0.01 4.23 15.21
C GLU A 365 1.12 5.04 15.86
N ASN A 366 2.35 4.81 15.43
CA ASN A 366 3.46 5.68 15.80
C ASN A 366 4.64 5.63 14.84
N VAL A 367 5.64 6.49 15.08
CA VAL A 367 6.91 6.47 14.35
C VAL A 367 7.62 5.11 14.48
N ARG A 368 8.36 4.70 13.45
CA ARG A 368 9.13 3.43 13.44
C ARG A 368 10.00 3.23 14.69
N ASN A 369 10.55 4.29 15.28
CA ASN A 369 11.43 4.17 16.44
C ASN A 369 10.70 3.85 17.76
N PHE A 370 9.37 3.86 17.78
CA PHE A 370 8.58 3.44 18.93
C PHE A 370 8.97 2.04 19.42
N VAL A 371 9.26 1.11 18.50
CA VAL A 371 9.61 -0.29 18.83
C VAL A 371 11.00 -0.44 19.45
N SER A 372 11.92 0.49 19.24
CA SER A 372 13.30 0.42 19.75
C SER A 372 13.57 1.38 20.92
N PHE A 373 12.63 2.28 21.20
CA PHE A 373 12.83 3.35 22.15
C PHE A 373 13.04 2.85 23.59
N ARG A 374 14.03 3.44 24.30
CA ARG A 374 14.49 3.04 25.66
C ARG A 374 14.67 1.53 25.79
N ARG A 375 15.45 0.93 24.88
CA ARG A 375 15.65 -0.53 24.82
C ARG A 375 14.30 -1.26 24.74
N SER A 376 13.42 -0.75 23.88
CA SER A 376 12.07 -1.26 23.63
C SER A 376 11.14 -1.29 24.85
N MET A 377 11.45 -0.57 25.94
CA MET A 377 10.62 -0.59 27.14
C MET A 377 9.22 -0.01 26.92
N VAL A 378 9.08 1.03 26.08
CA VAL A 378 7.76 1.62 25.77
C VAL A 378 6.87 0.60 25.06
N LEU A 379 7.40 -0.10 24.05
CA LEU A 379 6.70 -1.20 23.39
C LEU A 379 6.33 -2.30 24.39
N LYS A 380 7.29 -2.77 25.20
CA LYS A 380 7.08 -3.86 26.16
C LYS A 380 5.99 -3.51 27.19
N LEU A 381 6.01 -2.30 27.73
CA LEU A 381 4.98 -1.84 28.68
C LEU A 381 3.62 -1.69 28.01
N THR A 382 3.56 -1.15 26.78
CA THR A 382 2.31 -1.02 26.02
C THR A 382 1.66 -2.40 25.81
N LEU A 383 2.43 -3.37 25.32
CA LEU A 383 1.97 -4.75 25.15
C LEU A 383 1.60 -5.40 26.48
N ARG A 384 2.39 -5.17 27.55
CA ARG A 384 2.10 -5.71 28.88
C ARG A 384 0.77 -5.19 29.43
N CYS A 385 0.46 -3.91 29.22
CA CYS A 385 -0.82 -3.31 29.60
C CYS A 385 -1.98 -3.96 28.84
N LEU A 386 -1.89 -4.10 27.51
CA LEU A 386 -2.91 -4.76 26.69
C LEU A 386 -3.15 -6.22 27.12
N ILE A 387 -2.08 -6.97 27.35
CA ILE A 387 -2.18 -8.36 27.86
C ILE A 387 -2.82 -8.38 29.25
N ARG A 388 -2.49 -7.42 30.13
CA ARG A 388 -3.10 -7.31 31.46
C ARG A 388 -4.59 -6.99 31.39
N MET A 389 -5.02 -6.19 30.41
CA MET A 389 -6.42 -5.91 30.14
C MET A 389 -7.18 -7.14 29.58
N GLY A 390 -6.47 -8.18 29.13
CA GLY A 390 -7.05 -9.40 28.54
C GLY A 390 -7.13 -9.38 27.01
N TYR A 391 -6.54 -8.38 26.34
CA TYR A 391 -6.55 -8.29 24.89
C TYR A 391 -5.58 -9.28 24.24
N GLN A 392 -5.96 -9.79 23.08
CA GLN A 392 -5.01 -10.30 22.11
C GLN A 392 -4.28 -9.10 21.51
N CYS A 393 -2.96 -9.14 21.36
CA CYS A 393 -2.23 -8.03 20.76
C CYS A 393 -1.01 -8.48 19.96
N THR A 394 -0.64 -7.67 18.97
CA THR A 394 0.56 -7.83 18.16
C THR A 394 1.12 -6.46 17.77
N PHE A 395 2.34 -6.45 17.25
CA PHE A 395 2.96 -5.24 16.72
C PHE A 395 3.71 -5.54 15.42
N GLY A 396 3.87 -4.52 14.59
CA GLY A 396 4.56 -4.61 13.32
C GLY A 396 5.09 -3.25 12.87
N VAL A 397 6.02 -3.26 11.93
CA VAL A 397 6.45 -2.05 11.22
C VAL A 397 6.01 -2.17 9.78
N LEU A 398 5.29 -1.17 9.28
CA LEU A 398 4.84 -1.10 7.90
C LEU A 398 5.56 0.04 7.17
N GLN A 399 5.78 -0.11 5.87
CA GLN A 399 6.31 0.93 5.00
C GLN A 399 5.21 1.44 4.08
N ALA A 400 4.85 2.71 4.19
CA ALA A 400 3.72 3.29 3.45
C ALA A 400 3.89 3.17 1.93
N GLY A 401 5.10 3.30 1.40
CA GLY A 401 5.37 3.12 -0.03
C GLY A 401 5.03 1.74 -0.61
N GLN A 402 4.89 0.70 0.24
CA GLN A 402 4.40 -0.62 -0.18
C GLN A 402 2.88 -0.68 -0.36
N TYR A 403 2.17 0.41 -0.05
CA TYR A 403 0.70 0.55 -0.12
C TYR A 403 0.28 1.70 -1.03
N GLY A 404 1.08 2.01 -2.06
CA GLY A 404 0.63 2.87 -3.16
C GLY A 404 0.92 4.36 -3.01
N ILE A 405 1.90 4.75 -2.20
CA ILE A 405 2.34 6.16 -2.13
C ILE A 405 3.81 6.33 -2.53
N ALA A 406 4.14 7.46 -3.17
CA ALA A 406 5.51 7.80 -3.57
C ALA A 406 6.35 8.36 -2.40
N GLN A 407 6.23 7.76 -1.20
CA GLN A 407 6.88 8.25 0.03
C GLN A 407 7.51 7.12 0.84
N THR A 408 8.75 7.35 1.28
CA THR A 408 9.41 6.46 2.25
C THR A 408 9.03 6.84 3.69
N ARG A 409 8.07 6.11 4.27
CA ARG A 409 7.52 6.40 5.60
C ARG A 409 7.18 5.11 6.35
N ARG A 410 8.07 4.74 7.28
CA ARG A 410 7.86 3.57 8.14
C ARG A 410 7.11 3.93 9.41
N ARG A 411 6.07 3.17 9.75
CA ARG A 411 5.25 3.30 10.96
C ARG A 411 5.24 2.03 11.79
N ALA A 412 5.34 2.20 13.10
CA ALA A 412 5.05 1.15 14.06
C ALA A 412 3.55 1.10 14.29
N ILE A 413 2.97 -0.09 14.18
CA ILE A 413 1.54 -0.31 14.34
C ILE A 413 1.38 -1.38 15.43
N ILE A 414 0.54 -1.09 16.42
CA ILE A 414 0.11 -2.06 17.42
C ILE A 414 -1.37 -2.33 17.19
N LEU A 415 -1.71 -3.60 17.06
CA LEU A 415 -3.08 -4.07 16.91
C LEU A 415 -3.46 -4.84 18.16
N ALA A 416 -4.68 -4.61 18.65
CA ALA A 416 -5.27 -5.43 19.68
C ALA A 416 -6.73 -5.77 19.36
N ALA A 417 -7.17 -6.93 19.82
CA ALA A 417 -8.54 -7.43 19.66
C ALA A 417 -9.05 -7.99 20.99
N ALA A 418 -10.30 -7.70 21.32
CA ALA A 418 -10.94 -8.16 22.54
C ALA A 418 -11.03 -9.70 22.60
N PRO A 419 -11.23 -10.30 23.78
CA PRO A 419 -11.56 -11.72 23.89
C PRO A 419 -12.79 -12.06 23.04
N GLY A 420 -12.74 -13.17 22.30
CA GLY A 420 -13.81 -13.58 21.38
C GLY A 420 -13.68 -13.03 19.96
N GLU A 421 -12.90 -11.96 19.76
CA GLU A 421 -12.59 -11.44 18.42
C GLU A 421 -11.40 -12.18 17.80
N LYS A 422 -11.24 -12.07 16.48
CA LYS A 422 -10.06 -12.59 15.79
C LYS A 422 -9.03 -11.47 15.63
N LEU A 423 -7.83 -11.65 16.19
CA LEU A 423 -6.75 -10.68 16.03
C LEU A 423 -6.45 -10.42 14.55
N PRO A 424 -6.55 -9.16 14.06
CA PRO A 424 -6.25 -8.85 12.67
C PRO A 424 -4.78 -9.11 12.34
N LYS A 425 -4.55 -9.43 11.07
CA LYS A 425 -3.20 -9.57 10.50
C LYS A 425 -2.74 -8.26 9.90
N PHE A 426 -1.43 -8.05 9.83
CA PHE A 426 -0.87 -6.97 9.04
C PHE A 426 -1.12 -7.22 7.55
N PRO A 427 -1.45 -6.18 6.77
CA PRO A 427 -1.73 -6.31 5.35
C PRO A 427 -0.47 -6.73 4.58
N GLU A 428 -0.65 -7.51 3.53
CA GLU A 428 0.44 -7.84 2.62
C GLU A 428 0.74 -6.63 1.72
N PRO A 429 2.02 -6.34 1.42
CA PRO A 429 2.44 -5.35 0.43
C PRO A 429 1.68 -5.48 -0.91
N LEU A 430 1.25 -4.33 -1.42
CA LEU A 430 0.57 -4.19 -2.71
C LEU A 430 1.52 -3.71 -3.81
N HIS A 431 2.44 -2.81 -3.45
CA HIS A 431 3.42 -2.23 -4.37
C HIS A 431 4.83 -2.67 -4.03
N VAL A 432 5.65 -2.91 -5.06
CA VAL A 432 7.09 -3.06 -4.90
C VAL A 432 7.69 -1.75 -4.42
N PHE A 433 8.73 -1.84 -3.60
CA PHE A 433 9.40 -0.66 -3.06
C PHE A 433 10.87 -0.98 -2.75
N THR A 434 11.72 0.04 -2.63
CA THR A 434 13.16 -0.14 -2.40
C THR A 434 13.44 -0.97 -1.15
N THR A 435 14.20 -2.06 -1.31
CA THR A 435 14.45 -3.07 -0.26
C THR A 435 15.09 -2.48 1.00
N ARG A 436 15.96 -1.48 0.83
CA ARG A 436 16.59 -0.76 1.95
C ARG A 436 15.58 -0.05 2.84
N ALA A 437 14.49 0.46 2.26
CA ALA A 437 13.43 1.12 3.02
C ALA A 437 12.42 0.12 3.62
N CYS A 438 12.42 -1.13 3.15
CA CYS A 438 11.53 -2.21 3.60
C CYS A 438 12.19 -3.13 4.65
N GLN A 439 13.16 -2.61 5.42
CA GLN A 439 13.66 -3.29 6.61
C GLN A 439 12.64 -3.15 7.74
N LEU A 440 11.65 -4.06 7.75
CA LEU A 440 10.49 -4.04 8.65
C LEU A 440 10.68 -4.83 9.96
N ALA A 441 11.74 -5.64 10.06
CA ALA A 441 12.00 -6.40 11.29
C ALA A 441 12.33 -5.46 12.46
N ALA A 442 11.86 -5.83 13.66
CA ALA A 442 12.19 -5.17 14.91
C ALA A 442 13.08 -6.09 15.76
N VAL A 443 14.01 -5.51 16.52
CA VAL A 443 14.85 -6.26 17.47
C VAL A 443 14.54 -5.77 18.87
N VAL A 444 14.13 -6.70 19.75
CA VAL A 444 13.78 -6.44 21.15
C VAL A 444 14.55 -7.43 22.01
N ASP A 445 15.41 -6.94 22.90
CA ASP A 445 16.26 -7.75 23.80
C ASP A 445 17.03 -8.87 23.05
N GLY A 446 17.63 -8.53 21.91
CA GLY A 446 18.39 -9.46 21.06
C GLY A 446 17.55 -10.41 20.22
N LYS A 447 16.22 -10.44 20.40
CA LYS A 447 15.30 -11.27 19.61
C LYS A 447 14.76 -10.49 18.42
N ARG A 448 14.82 -11.08 17.23
CA ARG A 448 14.29 -10.52 16.00
C ARG A 448 12.82 -10.91 15.83
N PHE A 449 11.95 -9.91 15.74
CA PHE A 449 10.52 -10.06 15.49
C PHE A 449 10.18 -9.59 14.07
N VAL A 450 9.32 -10.36 13.40
CA VAL A 450 8.76 -10.07 12.08
C VAL A 450 7.25 -10.21 12.14
N SER A 451 6.53 -9.44 11.32
CA SER A 451 5.08 -9.56 11.18
C SER A 451 4.70 -10.80 10.36
N ASN A 452 3.41 -11.00 10.12
CA ASN A 452 2.89 -12.07 9.25
C ASN A 452 3.09 -11.83 7.75
N ILE A 453 3.76 -10.74 7.35
CA ILE A 453 3.96 -10.36 5.95
C ILE A 453 4.85 -11.40 5.26
N LYS A 454 4.37 -11.95 4.15
CA LYS A 454 5.07 -12.93 3.32
C LYS A 454 5.68 -12.32 2.07
N ARG A 455 5.08 -11.25 1.53
CA ARG A 455 5.55 -10.58 0.31
C ARG A 455 6.77 -9.68 0.62
N LEU A 456 7.97 -10.26 0.63
CA LEU A 456 9.20 -9.55 1.01
C LEU A 456 9.97 -8.98 -0.19
N ASN A 457 9.95 -9.67 -1.33
CA ASN A 457 10.82 -9.35 -2.47
C ASN A 457 10.06 -8.88 -3.72
N ALA A 458 8.74 -9.09 -3.77
CA ALA A 458 7.90 -8.70 -4.90
C ALA A 458 6.46 -8.45 -4.40
N ALA A 459 5.68 -7.74 -5.19
CA ALA A 459 4.29 -7.41 -4.91
C ALA A 459 3.49 -7.32 -6.22
N PRO A 460 2.14 -7.31 -6.18
CA PRO A 460 1.31 -7.27 -7.38
C PRO A 460 1.54 -6.05 -8.28
N PHE A 461 1.80 -4.87 -7.72
CA PHE A 461 1.86 -3.62 -8.46
C PHE A 461 3.26 -2.99 -8.47
N ARG A 462 3.53 -2.21 -9.53
CA ARG A 462 4.74 -1.39 -9.64
C ARG A 462 4.82 -0.32 -8.55
N THR A 463 6.02 0.18 -8.25
CA THR A 463 6.18 1.30 -7.30
C THR A 463 5.50 2.56 -7.83
N MET A 464 4.92 3.34 -6.92
CA MET A 464 4.47 4.70 -7.19
C MET A 464 5.65 5.67 -7.17
N THR A 465 5.58 6.70 -8.01
CA THR A 465 6.64 7.70 -8.21
C THR A 465 6.11 9.11 -8.03
N VAL A 466 7.03 10.08 -7.86
CA VAL A 466 6.67 11.51 -7.81
C VAL A 466 5.94 11.95 -9.08
N PHE A 467 6.27 11.35 -10.23
CA PHE A 467 5.55 11.62 -11.48
C PHE A 467 4.09 11.21 -11.38
N ASP A 468 3.80 10.02 -10.83
CA ASP A 468 2.42 9.58 -10.61
C ASP A 468 1.69 10.50 -9.60
N THR A 469 2.40 11.07 -8.63
CA THR A 469 1.78 11.87 -7.56
C THR A 469 1.40 13.29 -8.00
N MET A 470 2.19 13.96 -8.82
CA MET A 470 2.05 15.42 -9.03
C MET A 470 2.33 15.91 -10.45
N SER A 471 2.44 15.03 -11.46
CA SER A 471 2.76 15.45 -12.83
C SER A 471 1.65 16.24 -13.55
N ASP A 472 0.43 16.21 -13.04
CA ASP A 472 -0.74 16.93 -13.54
C ASP A 472 -0.92 18.30 -12.89
N LEU A 473 -0.24 18.57 -11.77
CA LEU A 473 -0.33 19.85 -11.07
C LEU A 473 0.24 21.00 -11.92
N PRO A 474 -0.42 22.16 -11.94
CA PRO A 474 0.08 23.32 -12.66
C PRO A 474 1.36 23.87 -12.01
N ASN A 475 2.25 24.45 -12.82
CA ASN A 475 3.43 25.13 -12.30
C ASN A 475 3.02 26.36 -11.47
N ILE A 476 3.58 26.47 -10.27
CA ILE A 476 3.45 27.62 -9.36
C ILE A 476 4.82 28.23 -9.08
N LYS A 477 4.83 29.49 -8.62
CA LYS A 477 6.05 30.19 -8.22
C LYS A 477 6.30 30.03 -6.71
N ASN A 478 7.55 30.25 -6.29
CA ASN A 478 7.91 30.38 -4.88
C ASN A 478 6.99 31.40 -4.19
N GLY A 479 6.40 31.04 -3.05
CA GLY A 479 5.47 31.90 -2.33
C GLY A 479 4.04 31.95 -2.89
N ALA A 480 3.67 31.04 -3.80
CA ALA A 480 2.27 30.91 -4.21
C ALA A 480 1.36 30.66 -3.00
N SER A 481 0.30 31.46 -2.90
CA SER A 481 -0.61 31.53 -1.75
C SER A 481 -2.09 31.52 -2.14
N GLU A 482 -2.41 31.33 -3.41
CA GLU A 482 -3.78 31.15 -3.88
C GLU A 482 -4.30 29.79 -3.41
N GLU A 483 -5.29 29.79 -2.50
CA GLU A 483 -5.84 28.58 -1.87
C GLU A 483 -6.64 27.72 -2.86
N GLU A 484 -7.31 28.34 -3.83
CA GLU A 484 -8.07 27.66 -4.88
C GLU A 484 -7.61 28.13 -6.26
N ILE A 485 -7.16 27.18 -7.09
CA ILE A 485 -6.80 27.41 -8.49
C ILE A 485 -7.43 26.32 -9.37
N PRO A 486 -7.66 26.55 -10.66
CA PRO A 486 -8.14 25.48 -11.54
C PRO A 486 -7.01 24.48 -11.87
N TYR A 487 -7.37 23.21 -11.98
CA TYR A 487 -6.54 22.25 -12.72
C TYR A 487 -6.39 22.74 -14.17
N LYS A 488 -5.17 22.68 -14.71
CA LYS A 488 -4.87 23.08 -16.11
C LYS A 488 -4.96 21.94 -17.12
N GLY A 489 -5.40 20.76 -16.67
CA GLY A 489 -5.54 19.58 -17.53
C GLY A 489 -6.12 18.37 -16.79
N GLU A 490 -6.33 17.31 -17.55
CA GLU A 490 -6.86 16.03 -17.07
C GLU A 490 -5.82 15.25 -16.25
N PRO A 491 -6.28 14.35 -15.34
CA PRO A 491 -5.37 13.43 -14.67
C PRO A 491 -4.61 12.57 -15.68
N LYS A 492 -3.31 12.43 -15.47
CA LYS A 492 -2.40 11.76 -16.41
C LYS A 492 -2.28 10.27 -16.13
N CYS A 493 -2.17 9.91 -14.85
CA CYS A 493 -1.94 8.54 -14.41
C CYS A 493 -3.08 7.99 -13.56
N TRP A 494 -3.07 6.67 -13.34
CA TRP A 494 -4.01 5.99 -12.46
C TRP A 494 -4.14 6.65 -11.08
N PHE A 495 -3.03 7.01 -10.44
CA PHE A 495 -3.03 7.57 -9.09
C PHE A 495 -3.75 8.93 -9.02
N GLN A 496 -3.55 9.78 -10.02
CA GLN A 496 -4.25 11.06 -10.13
C GLN A 496 -5.74 10.86 -10.42
N ARG A 497 -6.10 9.86 -11.26
CA ARG A 497 -7.51 9.51 -11.49
C ARG A 497 -8.19 9.09 -10.18
N GLN A 498 -7.51 8.32 -9.33
CA GLN A 498 -8.06 7.91 -8.03
C GLN A 498 -8.19 9.10 -7.06
N LEU A 499 -7.14 9.93 -6.93
CA LEU A 499 -7.15 11.03 -5.95
C LEU A 499 -8.06 12.20 -6.34
N ARG A 500 -8.21 12.50 -7.63
CA ARG A 500 -9.11 13.56 -8.10
C ARG A 500 -10.58 13.15 -8.07
N GLY A 501 -10.87 11.85 -7.91
CA GLY A 501 -12.23 11.32 -7.90
C GLY A 501 -12.96 11.52 -9.24
N SER A 502 -14.29 11.64 -9.18
CA SER A 502 -15.14 11.80 -10.36
C SER A 502 -14.92 13.14 -11.08
N LYS A 503 -15.14 13.13 -12.40
CA LYS A 503 -14.74 14.12 -13.43
C LYS A 503 -15.13 15.59 -13.23
N ASP A 504 -15.89 15.94 -12.19
CA ASP A 504 -16.47 17.28 -12.02
C ASP A 504 -15.66 18.20 -11.09
N GLN A 505 -14.53 17.73 -10.54
CA GLN A 505 -13.67 18.56 -9.68
C GLN A 505 -12.57 19.26 -10.50
N HIS A 506 -12.88 20.49 -10.93
CA HIS A 506 -11.92 21.37 -11.61
C HIS A 506 -11.09 22.23 -10.65
N ILE A 507 -11.44 22.27 -9.36
CA ILE A 507 -10.78 23.09 -8.35
C ILE A 507 -9.66 22.29 -7.68
N LEU A 508 -8.43 22.79 -7.81
CA LEU A 508 -7.26 22.34 -7.07
C LEU A 508 -7.10 23.23 -5.83
N ARG A 509 -7.16 22.62 -4.66
CA ARG A 509 -6.98 23.28 -3.37
C ARG A 509 -5.58 23.12 -2.83
N ASP A 510 -5.12 24.09 -2.05
CA ASP A 510 -3.87 24.04 -1.27
C ASP A 510 -2.61 23.75 -2.09
N HIS A 511 -2.61 24.07 -3.39
CA HIS A 511 -1.40 24.06 -4.22
C HIS A 511 -0.56 25.31 -4.00
N VAL A 512 -0.21 25.52 -2.74
CA VAL A 512 0.53 26.65 -2.20
C VAL A 512 1.91 26.19 -1.76
N CYS A 513 2.88 27.12 -1.75
CA CYS A 513 4.22 26.82 -1.27
C CYS A 513 4.78 27.95 -0.44
N LYS A 514 5.64 27.60 0.53
CA LYS A 514 6.28 28.57 1.41
C LYS A 514 7.10 29.58 0.61
N VAL A 515 7.10 30.82 1.06
CA VAL A 515 8.02 31.84 0.56
C VAL A 515 9.43 31.50 1.05
N MET A 516 10.29 31.08 0.13
CA MET A 516 11.73 30.97 0.36
C MET A 516 12.36 32.36 0.25
N LEU A 517 13.34 32.68 1.12
CA LEU A 517 14.05 33.95 1.03
C LEU A 517 14.88 34.02 -0.26
N LEU A 518 15.16 35.24 -0.76
CA LEU A 518 15.88 35.49 -2.02
C LEU A 518 17.24 34.78 -2.11
N TRP A 519 17.95 34.64 -0.99
CA TRP A 519 19.23 33.91 -0.88
C TRP A 519 19.09 32.39 -0.71
N GLU A 520 17.89 31.87 -0.46
CA GLU A 520 17.59 30.43 -0.41
C GLU A 520 17.05 29.89 -1.75
N SER A 521 16.69 30.78 -2.67
CA SER A 521 16.11 30.45 -3.98
C SER A 521 17.22 30.27 -5.02
N PHE A 522 17.36 29.03 -5.50
CA PHE A 522 18.56 28.54 -6.17
C PHE A 522 18.63 28.78 -7.70
N HIS A 523 19.87 28.94 -8.18
CA HIS A 523 20.34 28.33 -9.43
C HIS A 523 20.56 26.83 -9.21
N VAL A 524 19.51 26.00 -9.35
CA VAL A 524 19.60 24.52 -9.29
C VAL A 524 19.35 23.97 -10.69
N VAL A 525 20.32 23.22 -11.21
CA VAL A 525 20.20 22.55 -12.51
C VAL A 525 19.21 21.40 -12.39
N SER A 526 18.28 21.31 -13.33
CA SER A 526 17.27 20.24 -13.45
C SER A 526 17.90 18.91 -13.89
N GLN A 527 18.64 18.26 -13.00
CA GLN A 527 19.15 16.89 -13.20
C GLN A 527 18.70 15.95 -12.07
N PRO A 528 18.29 14.71 -12.39
CA PRO A 528 17.94 13.70 -11.37
C PRO A 528 19.08 13.51 -10.36
N GLY A 529 18.77 13.62 -9.06
CA GLY A 529 19.74 13.43 -7.97
C GLY A 529 20.33 14.70 -7.35
N LEU A 530 19.85 15.89 -7.70
CA LEU A 530 20.04 17.06 -6.85
C LEU A 530 19.05 17.02 -5.68
N VAL A 531 19.60 16.99 -4.46
CA VAL A 531 18.86 17.22 -3.23
C VAL A 531 19.05 18.69 -2.87
N VAL A 532 17.97 19.42 -2.60
CA VAL A 532 18.04 20.75 -2.00
C VAL A 532 18.52 20.56 -0.56
N ILE A 533 19.80 20.84 -0.30
CA ILE A 533 20.34 20.94 1.06
C ILE A 533 20.51 22.43 1.33
N LEU A 534 19.66 22.98 2.20
CA LEU A 534 19.85 24.32 2.76
C LEU A 534 21.05 24.24 3.72
N GLN A 535 22.21 24.71 3.26
CA GLN A 535 23.40 24.84 4.09
C GLN A 535 23.52 26.31 4.53
N LEU A 536 23.26 26.58 5.81
CA LEU A 536 23.41 27.91 6.40
C LEU A 536 24.90 28.32 6.38
N HIS A 537 25.17 29.55 5.96
CA HIS A 537 26.52 30.12 5.84
C HIS A 537 27.21 30.30 7.22
N PRO A 538 28.53 30.04 7.37
CA PRO A 538 29.22 30.03 8.68
C PRO A 538 29.23 31.38 9.43
N GLN A 539 29.03 32.50 8.73
CA GLN A 539 29.04 33.84 9.35
C GLN A 539 27.80 34.16 10.20
N CYS A 540 26.78 33.30 10.24
CA CYS A 540 25.58 33.51 11.07
C CYS A 540 25.67 32.92 12.50
N THR A 541 26.84 32.44 12.93
CA THR A 541 27.01 31.84 14.27
C THR A 541 27.08 32.85 15.42
N SER A 542 27.18 34.16 15.16
CA SER A 542 27.32 35.18 16.22
C SER A 542 26.05 35.99 16.55
N LYS A 543 24.93 35.84 15.83
CA LYS A 543 23.72 36.66 16.04
C LYS A 543 22.39 35.91 16.25
N MET A 544 22.41 34.60 16.43
CA MET A 544 21.20 33.82 16.76
C MET A 544 21.34 33.05 18.08
N THR A 545 21.55 33.76 19.18
CA THR A 545 21.13 33.29 20.52
C THR A 545 19.69 33.75 20.74
N GLY A 546 18.70 33.05 20.17
CA GLY A 546 17.30 33.40 20.47
C GLY A 546 16.19 32.60 19.80
N LEU A 547 16.38 32.06 18.59
CA LEU A 547 15.33 31.34 17.86
C LEU A 547 15.88 30.06 17.22
N GLN A 548 15.95 29.00 18.00
CA GLN A 548 16.08 27.63 17.49
C GLN A 548 14.89 26.81 17.96
N GLY A 549 13.87 26.72 17.11
CA GLY A 549 12.74 25.83 17.29
C GLY A 549 11.88 25.82 16.03
N HIS A 550 11.57 24.63 15.51
CA HIS A 550 10.65 24.35 14.41
C HIS A 550 11.20 24.43 12.97
N LEU A 551 11.96 23.40 12.60
CA LEU A 551 11.98 22.87 11.23
C LEU A 551 11.61 21.38 11.29
N VAL A 552 10.31 21.09 11.22
CA VAL A 552 9.78 19.76 10.89
C VAL A 552 8.97 19.95 9.62
N ALA A 553 9.53 19.50 8.49
CA ALA A 553 8.76 19.35 7.26
C ALA A 553 7.80 18.16 7.43
N GLN A 554 6.57 18.45 7.85
CA GLN A 554 5.43 17.58 7.60
C GLN A 554 4.99 17.82 6.16
N SER A 555 5.50 17.01 5.24
CA SER A 555 4.81 16.79 3.97
C SER A 555 3.67 15.82 4.26
N ILE A 556 2.51 16.40 4.57
CA ILE A 556 1.22 15.73 4.46
C ILE A 556 0.95 15.70 2.96
N ILE A 557 1.01 14.49 2.39
CA ILE A 557 0.27 14.19 1.17
C ILE A 557 -0.98 13.54 1.74
N LEU A 558 -2.10 14.25 1.64
CA LEU A 558 -3.44 13.67 1.83
C LEU A 558 -3.66 12.61 0.75
#